data_AF-A0A101QMC9-F1
#
_entry.id   AF-A0A101QMC9-F1
#
_cell.length_a   1.000
_cell.length_b   1.000
_cell.length_c   1.000
_cell.angle_alpha   90.00
_cell.angle_beta   90.00
_cell.angle_gamma   90.00
#
_symmetry.space_group_name_H-M   'P 1'
#
loop_
_entity.id
_entity.type
_entity.pdbx_description
1 polymer ?
#
loop_
_entity_poly.entity_id
_entity_poly.type
_entity_poly.pdbx_seq_one_letter_code
_entity_poly.pdbx_strand_id
1 'polypeptide(L)'
;MPPVPLRPAAPLQPILRRALEEADFAADVAVDGHSLLVSVLTIRVPWCPTTAEAAQEWMRTAGVQGDATWDEGGIVVLHLHEAPAVYQFMTVLEPQISAHKIAAGLRRVLGELGVDSVTDASRDVIDVRLGGDDLSAVVVLAERFGAPHIAKGLELGRSRGLRRLAERFRYLLTGVVGSLVDDVYEPGCAHEGESLTLYLSPAQAGRLLQRLNRNVLDGSRPADVRRLVVHSGEGS
;
A
#
# COMPACT_ATOMS: atom_id res chain seq x y z
N MET A 1 20.35 -31.66 32.12
CA MET A 1 19.57 -31.32 30.91
C MET A 1 20.48 -31.40 29.71
N PRO A 2 20.16 -32.16 28.65
CA PRO A 2 20.89 -32.07 27.40
C PRO A 2 20.67 -30.69 26.74
N PRO A 3 21.66 -30.14 26.02
CA PRO A 3 21.49 -28.88 25.31
C PRO A 3 20.42 -29.03 24.23
N VAL A 4 19.49 -28.08 24.16
CA VAL A 4 18.51 -28.01 23.07
C VAL A 4 19.28 -27.74 21.78
N PRO A 5 19.09 -28.52 20.71
CA PRO A 5 19.80 -28.30 19.46
C PRO A 5 19.43 -26.93 18.87
N LEU A 6 20.45 -26.12 18.57
CA LEU A 6 20.31 -24.84 17.89
C LEU A 6 19.63 -25.07 16.53
N ARG A 7 18.62 -24.27 16.21
CA ARG A 7 18.00 -24.27 14.88
C ARG A 7 18.69 -23.20 14.02
N PRO A 8 19.51 -23.58 13.02
CA PRO A 8 20.31 -22.62 12.26
C PRO A 8 19.41 -21.67 11.46
N ALA A 9 19.78 -20.39 11.43
CA ALA A 9 19.12 -19.36 10.63
C ALA A 9 19.53 -19.42 9.14
N ALA A 10 20.76 -19.85 8.85
CA ALA A 10 21.34 -19.86 7.50
C ALA A 10 20.40 -20.42 6.39
N PRO A 11 19.68 -21.55 6.58
CA PRO A 11 18.77 -22.08 5.56
C PRO A 11 17.59 -21.16 5.22
N LEU A 12 17.27 -20.18 6.06
CA LEU A 12 16.17 -19.24 5.86
C LEU A 12 16.56 -18.01 5.02
N GLN A 13 17.83 -17.88 4.62
CA GLN A 13 18.31 -16.77 3.78
C GLN A 13 17.41 -16.46 2.57
N PRO A 14 17.04 -17.43 1.70
CA PRO A 14 16.21 -17.13 0.54
C PRO A 14 14.80 -16.66 0.91
N ILE A 15 14.25 -17.18 2.01
CA ILE A 15 12.92 -16.80 2.51
C ILE A 15 12.97 -15.36 3.05
N LEU A 16 14.01 -15.03 3.81
CA LEU A 16 14.20 -13.69 4.35
C LEU A 16 14.43 -12.66 3.24
N ARG A 17 15.27 -12.96 2.25
CA ARG A 17 15.48 -12.07 1.08
C ARG A 17 14.18 -11.75 0.36
N ARG A 18 13.36 -12.77 0.09
CA ARG A 18 12.05 -12.58 -0.52
C ARG A 18 11.12 -11.72 0.34
N ALA A 19 11.12 -11.91 1.66
CA ALA A 19 10.30 -11.10 2.56
C ALA A 19 10.73 -9.62 2.57
N LEU A 20 12.04 -9.34 2.50
CA LEU A 20 12.59 -8.00 2.37
C LEU A 20 12.21 -7.35 1.05
N GLU A 21 12.31 -8.09 -0.06
CA GLU A 21 11.87 -7.64 -1.39
C GLU A 21 10.36 -7.34 -1.41
N GLU A 22 9.53 -8.24 -0.88
CA GLU A 22 8.07 -8.04 -0.80
C GLU A 22 7.69 -6.86 0.11
N ALA A 23 8.55 -6.51 1.07
CA ALA A 23 8.39 -5.36 1.96
C ALA A 23 8.96 -4.06 1.38
N ASP A 24 9.67 -4.08 0.25
CA ASP A 24 10.50 -2.96 -0.23
C ASP A 24 11.47 -2.44 0.85
N PHE A 25 11.98 -3.35 1.67
CA PHE A 25 12.95 -3.04 2.72
C PHE A 25 14.35 -3.27 2.14
N ALA A 26 15.01 -2.19 1.70
CA ALA A 26 16.34 -2.30 1.12
C ALA A 26 17.36 -2.77 2.16
N ALA A 27 17.80 -4.02 2.01
CA ALA A 27 18.79 -4.65 2.86
C ALA A 27 19.48 -5.82 2.15
N ASP A 28 20.75 -6.05 2.49
CA ASP A 28 21.51 -7.21 2.03
C ASP A 28 21.55 -8.29 3.11
N VAL A 29 21.37 -9.55 2.70
CA VAL A 29 21.41 -10.70 3.61
C VAL A 29 22.61 -11.58 3.32
N ALA A 30 23.51 -11.71 4.30
CA ALA A 30 24.66 -12.62 4.28
C ALA A 30 24.50 -13.75 5.30
N VAL A 31 25.21 -14.86 5.07
CA VAL A 31 25.29 -15.98 6.01
C VAL A 31 26.60 -15.86 6.78
N ASP A 32 26.51 -15.92 8.11
CA ASP A 32 27.67 -15.99 9.01
C ASP A 32 27.58 -17.26 9.86
N GLY A 33 28.29 -18.30 9.44
CA GLY A 33 28.21 -19.63 10.05
C GLY A 33 26.78 -20.20 10.04
N HIS A 34 26.12 -20.18 11.21
CA HIS A 34 24.74 -20.64 11.37
C HIS A 34 23.71 -19.51 11.44
N SER A 35 24.16 -18.26 11.43
CA SER A 35 23.38 -17.04 11.63
C SER A 35 23.19 -16.28 10.32
N LEU A 36 22.27 -15.32 10.32
CA LEU A 36 22.07 -14.39 9.20
C LEU A 36 22.42 -12.97 9.61
N LEU A 37 23.11 -12.26 8.71
CA LEU A 37 23.44 -10.85 8.84
C LEU A 37 22.56 -10.05 7.89
N VAL A 38 21.83 -9.07 8.40
CA VAL A 38 20.98 -8.18 7.60
C VAL A 38 21.58 -6.78 7.63
N SER A 39 22.23 -6.38 6.55
CA SER A 39 22.81 -5.04 6.39
C SER A 39 21.74 -4.09 5.89
N VAL A 40 21.39 -3.07 6.67
CA VAL A 40 20.24 -2.20 6.42
C VAL A 40 20.63 -1.02 5.54
N LEU A 41 20.16 -1.00 4.29
CA LEU A 41 20.56 -0.04 3.26
C LEU A 41 19.54 1.09 3.05
N THR A 42 18.49 1.14 3.87
CA THR A 42 17.43 2.14 3.80
C THR A 42 17.40 3.02 5.04
N ILE A 43 16.97 4.26 4.86
CA ILE A 43 16.63 5.18 5.97
C ILE A 43 15.18 5.00 6.45
N ARG A 44 14.34 4.28 5.70
CA ARG A 44 12.93 4.01 6.03
C ARG A 44 12.82 2.86 7.04
N VAL A 45 13.50 3.00 8.17
CA VAL A 45 13.57 1.99 9.23
C VAL A 45 12.58 2.29 10.35
N PRO A 46 12.12 1.27 11.10
CA PRO A 46 11.17 1.45 12.21
C PRO A 46 11.81 1.97 13.51
N TRP A 47 13.09 2.34 13.50
CA TRP A 47 13.79 2.93 14.65
C TRP A 47 14.33 4.33 14.31
N CYS A 48 14.43 5.19 15.32
CA CYS A 48 14.99 6.53 15.19
C CYS A 48 15.73 6.88 16.49
N PRO A 49 16.96 7.43 16.43
CA PRO A 49 17.75 7.76 15.24
C PRO A 49 18.26 6.53 14.49
N THR A 50 18.74 6.70 13.25
CA THR A 50 19.26 5.61 12.39
C THR A 50 20.63 5.12 12.91
N THR A 51 20.63 4.45 14.04
CA THR A 51 21.83 3.99 14.78
C THR A 51 21.72 2.53 15.19
N ALA A 52 22.86 1.86 15.40
CA ALA A 52 22.88 0.48 15.87
C ALA A 52 22.24 0.32 17.25
N GLU A 53 22.42 1.28 18.15
CA GLU A 53 21.84 1.26 19.50
C GLU A 53 20.32 1.39 19.46
N ALA A 54 19.79 2.29 18.62
CA ALA A 54 18.36 2.42 18.42
C ALA A 54 17.76 1.17 17.73
N ALA A 55 18.51 0.55 16.80
CA ALA A 55 18.11 -0.71 16.18
C ALA A 55 18.07 -1.85 17.21
N GLN A 56 19.07 -1.95 18.10
CA GLN A 56 19.10 -2.93 19.19
C GLN A 56 17.88 -2.77 20.10
N GLU A 57 17.59 -1.54 20.53
CA GLU A 57 16.47 -1.25 21.41
C GLU A 57 15.12 -1.53 20.73
N TRP A 58 15.02 -1.23 19.43
CA TRP A 58 13.88 -1.60 18.62
C TRP A 58 13.70 -3.11 18.51
N MET A 59 14.77 -3.89 18.21
CA MET A 59 14.72 -5.36 18.15
C MET A 59 14.20 -5.93 19.47
N ARG A 60 14.73 -5.44 20.59
CA ARG A 60 14.30 -5.82 21.93
C ARG A 60 12.81 -5.55 22.16
N THR A 61 12.33 -4.37 21.79
CA THR A 61 10.94 -3.96 21.97
C THR A 61 9.98 -4.71 21.05
N ALA A 62 10.43 -5.01 19.82
CA ALA A 62 9.69 -5.80 18.84
C ALA A 62 9.74 -7.32 19.12
N GLY A 63 10.54 -7.76 20.10
CA GLY A 63 10.70 -9.16 20.47
C GLY A 63 11.57 -9.97 19.50
N VAL A 64 12.31 -9.30 18.61
CA VAL A 64 13.25 -9.94 17.68
C VAL A 64 14.54 -10.27 18.44
N GLN A 65 14.84 -11.55 18.58
CA GLN A 65 16.09 -11.98 19.22
C GLN A 65 17.29 -11.71 18.30
N GLY A 66 18.37 -11.18 18.84
CA GLY A 66 19.57 -10.87 18.06
C GLY A 66 20.29 -9.62 18.56
N ASP A 67 21.28 -9.22 17.78
CA ASP A 67 22.10 -8.04 18.07
C ASP A 67 22.13 -7.09 16.88
N ALA A 68 22.28 -5.79 17.13
CA ALA A 68 22.49 -4.78 16.11
C ALA A 68 23.86 -4.12 16.34
N THR A 69 24.63 -4.02 15.27
CA THR A 69 25.98 -3.44 15.29
C THR A 69 26.20 -2.53 14.10
N TRP A 70 27.29 -1.77 14.11
CA TRP A 70 27.80 -1.07 12.94
C TRP A 70 28.80 -1.97 12.22
N ASP A 71 28.74 -1.99 10.89
CA ASP A 71 29.87 -2.47 10.09
C ASP A 71 30.95 -1.39 9.93
N GLU A 72 32.05 -1.75 9.27
CA GLU A 72 33.16 -0.83 8.98
C GLU A 72 32.76 0.34 8.08
N GLY A 73 31.67 0.21 7.32
CA GLY A 73 31.10 1.23 6.43
C GLY A 73 30.12 2.18 7.12
N GLY A 74 29.83 1.99 8.41
CA GLY A 74 28.82 2.76 9.11
C GLY A 74 27.39 2.42 8.67
N ILE A 75 27.14 1.16 8.34
CA ILE A 75 25.82 0.57 8.06
C ILE A 75 25.38 -0.25 9.26
N VAL A 76 24.10 -0.15 9.64
CA VAL A 76 23.54 -0.98 10.72
C VAL A 76 23.38 -2.41 10.21
N VAL A 77 23.96 -3.37 10.93
CA VAL A 77 23.85 -4.81 10.65
C VAL A 77 23.09 -5.50 11.79
N LEU A 78 21.99 -6.17 11.45
CA LEU A 78 21.22 -6.99 12.38
C LEU A 78 21.71 -8.44 12.30
N HIS A 79 22.21 -8.97 13.41
CA HIS A 79 22.57 -10.37 13.60
C HIS A 79 21.35 -11.17 14.07
N LEU A 80 20.86 -12.06 13.22
CA LEU A 80 19.78 -12.99 13.52
C LEU A 80 20.38 -14.39 13.75
N HIS A 81 20.64 -14.72 15.02
CA HIS A 81 21.44 -15.88 15.39
C HIS A 81 20.81 -17.22 15.03
N GLU A 82 19.48 -17.32 15.17
CA GLU A 82 18.74 -18.57 15.07
C GLU A 82 17.47 -18.42 14.23
N ALA A 83 16.92 -19.54 13.76
CA ALA A 83 15.68 -19.55 12.98
C ALA A 83 14.50 -18.78 13.62
N PRO A 84 14.23 -18.86 14.94
CA PRO A 84 13.18 -18.07 15.57
C PRO A 84 13.35 -16.55 15.42
N ALA A 85 14.59 -16.04 15.47
CA ALA A 85 14.89 -14.63 15.26
C ALA A 85 14.49 -14.17 13.86
N VAL A 86 14.78 -14.99 12.85
CA VAL A 86 14.38 -14.72 11.45
C VAL A 86 12.87 -14.66 11.31
N TYR A 87 12.14 -15.62 11.88
CA TYR A 87 10.69 -15.61 11.83
C TYR A 87 10.08 -14.40 12.56
N GLN A 88 10.60 -14.04 13.74
CA GLN A 88 10.17 -12.84 14.46
C GLN A 88 10.40 -11.58 13.64
N PHE A 89 11.57 -11.45 13.03
CA PHE A 89 11.89 -10.32 12.16
C PHE A 89 10.95 -10.26 10.94
N MET A 90 10.68 -11.41 10.30
CA MET A 90 9.71 -11.49 9.21
C MET A 90 8.30 -11.07 9.65
N THR A 91 7.84 -11.48 10.84
CA THR A 91 6.54 -11.05 11.37
C THR A 91 6.45 -9.53 11.53
N VAL A 92 7.57 -8.87 11.86
CA VAL A 92 7.59 -7.41 11.93
C VAL A 92 7.52 -6.74 10.55
N LEU A 93 7.95 -7.42 9.48
CA LEU A 93 7.83 -6.95 8.10
C LEU A 93 6.42 -7.15 7.52
N GLU A 94 5.61 -8.07 8.04
CA GLU A 94 4.30 -8.42 7.49
C GLU A 94 3.35 -7.22 7.25
N PRO A 95 3.25 -6.22 8.15
CA PRO A 95 2.41 -5.05 7.90
C PRO A 95 2.86 -4.25 6.67
N GLN A 96 4.18 -4.09 6.48
CA GLN A 96 4.74 -3.40 5.32
C GLN A 96 4.54 -4.22 4.04
N ILE A 97 4.78 -5.52 4.08
CA ILE A 97 4.48 -6.44 2.96
C ILE A 97 3.01 -6.32 2.54
N SER A 98 2.09 -6.32 3.51
CA SER A 98 0.66 -6.20 3.26
C SER A 98 0.32 -4.86 2.61
N ALA A 99 0.86 -3.76 3.12
CA ALA A 99 0.65 -2.43 2.56
C ALA A 99 1.13 -2.33 1.10
N HIS A 100 2.34 -2.82 0.79
CA HIS A 100 2.88 -2.84 -0.57
C HIS A 100 2.06 -3.73 -1.52
N LYS A 101 1.56 -4.88 -1.04
CA LYS A 101 0.64 -5.73 -1.82
C LYS A 101 -0.68 -5.01 -2.15
N ILE A 102 -1.25 -4.29 -1.18
CA ILE A 102 -2.48 -3.51 -1.40
C ILE A 102 -2.22 -2.37 -2.39
N ALA A 103 -1.12 -1.63 -2.23
CA ALA A 103 -0.72 -0.55 -3.12
C ALA A 103 -0.48 -1.03 -4.56
N ALA A 104 0.21 -2.15 -4.74
CA ALA A 104 0.38 -2.79 -6.05
C ALA A 104 -0.96 -3.20 -6.66
N GLY A 105 -1.88 -3.74 -5.84
CA GLY A 105 -3.25 -4.06 -6.25
C GLY A 105 -4.03 -2.83 -6.71
N LEU A 106 -3.95 -1.72 -5.96
CA LEU A 106 -4.57 -0.45 -6.33
C LEU A 106 -3.99 0.09 -7.63
N ARG A 107 -2.66 0.15 -7.76
CA ARG A 107 -1.97 0.60 -8.98
C ARG A 107 -2.44 -0.18 -10.20
N ARG A 108 -2.52 -1.52 -10.09
CA ARG A 108 -3.02 -2.38 -11.17
C ARG A 108 -4.46 -2.03 -11.56
N VAL A 109 -5.36 -1.99 -10.60
CA VAL A 109 -6.80 -1.77 -10.87
C VAL A 109 -7.06 -0.35 -11.38
N LEU A 110 -6.40 0.66 -10.84
CA LEU A 110 -6.50 2.04 -11.33
C LEU A 110 -5.96 2.14 -12.76
N GLY A 111 -4.85 1.46 -13.08
CA GLY A 111 -4.33 1.36 -14.45
C GLY A 111 -5.32 0.68 -15.42
N GLU A 112 -5.95 -0.42 -15.01
CA GLU A 112 -7.00 -1.11 -15.80
C GLU A 112 -8.22 -0.21 -16.06
N LEU A 113 -8.51 0.71 -15.14
CA LEU A 113 -9.59 1.69 -15.27
C LEU A 113 -9.19 2.94 -16.08
N GLY A 114 -7.93 3.03 -16.53
CA GLY A 114 -7.39 4.20 -17.23
C GLY A 114 -7.28 5.45 -16.36
N VAL A 115 -7.17 5.28 -15.04
CA VAL A 115 -7.06 6.39 -14.07
C VAL A 115 -5.59 6.78 -13.96
N ASP A 116 -5.27 8.01 -14.35
CA ASP A 116 -3.93 8.59 -14.15
C ASP A 116 -3.64 8.72 -12.66
N SER A 117 -2.74 7.86 -12.18
CA SER A 117 -2.46 7.75 -10.75
C SER A 117 -1.05 7.22 -10.46
N VAL A 118 -0.51 7.69 -9.35
CA VAL A 118 0.71 7.16 -8.72
C VAL A 118 0.31 6.63 -7.35
N THR A 119 0.85 5.47 -6.99
CA THR A 119 0.59 4.85 -5.68
C THR A 119 1.90 4.41 -5.07
N ASP A 120 2.21 4.91 -3.89
CA ASP A 120 3.33 4.46 -3.06
C ASP A 120 2.79 3.86 -1.74
N ALA A 121 3.66 3.21 -0.99
CA ALA A 121 3.30 2.61 0.29
C ALA A 121 4.41 2.80 1.32
N SER A 122 3.95 3.02 2.53
CA SER A 122 4.70 2.82 3.76
C SER A 122 3.97 1.80 4.63
N ARG A 123 4.54 1.47 5.78
CA ARG A 123 3.92 0.53 6.73
C ARG A 123 2.47 0.90 7.09
N ASP A 124 2.23 2.18 7.37
CA ASP A 124 0.98 2.64 7.99
C ASP A 124 0.12 3.50 7.06
N VAL A 125 0.65 3.91 5.91
CA VAL A 125 -0.02 4.78 4.95
C VAL A 125 0.26 4.31 3.53
N ILE A 126 -0.78 4.25 2.72
CA ILE A 126 -0.74 4.08 1.27
C ILE A 126 -1.24 5.39 0.66
N ASP A 127 -0.38 6.05 -0.08
CA ASP A 127 -0.69 7.27 -0.79
C ASP A 127 -1.14 6.96 -2.22
N VAL A 128 -2.24 7.58 -2.64
CA VAL A 128 -2.74 7.50 -4.02
C VAL A 128 -2.86 8.92 -4.53
N ARG A 129 -1.91 9.33 -5.37
CA ARG A 129 -1.94 10.59 -6.09
C ARG A 129 -2.73 10.41 -7.38
N LEU A 130 -3.81 11.17 -7.52
CA LEU A 130 -4.66 11.22 -8.71
C LEU A 130 -4.32 12.46 -9.51
N GLY A 131 -3.98 12.27 -10.79
CA GLY A 131 -3.57 13.33 -11.71
C GLY A 131 -4.56 13.60 -12.84
N GLY A 132 -4.01 14.00 -13.97
CA GLY A 132 -4.74 14.36 -15.18
C GLY A 132 -5.25 15.79 -15.19
N ASP A 133 -5.39 16.34 -16.41
CA ASP A 133 -5.93 17.68 -16.65
C ASP A 133 -7.27 17.85 -15.93
N ASP A 134 -7.44 18.98 -15.23
CA ASP A 134 -8.64 19.32 -14.47
C ASP A 134 -9.10 18.23 -13.46
N LEU A 135 -8.16 17.43 -12.93
CA LEU A 135 -8.44 16.26 -12.07
C LEU A 135 -9.38 15.24 -12.73
N SER A 136 -9.25 15.03 -14.05
CA SER A 136 -10.04 14.05 -14.79
C SER A 136 -10.00 12.64 -14.19
N ALA A 137 -8.86 12.22 -13.61
CA ALA A 137 -8.74 10.95 -12.90
C ALA A 137 -9.75 10.82 -11.73
N VAL A 138 -10.01 11.92 -11.02
CA VAL A 138 -10.98 11.98 -9.92
C VAL A 138 -12.40 11.75 -10.44
N VAL A 139 -12.74 12.35 -11.59
CA VAL A 139 -14.06 12.19 -12.21
C VAL A 139 -14.29 10.76 -12.67
N VAL A 140 -13.32 10.18 -13.40
CA VAL A 140 -13.37 8.79 -13.87
C VAL A 140 -13.54 7.84 -12.69
N LEU A 141 -12.79 8.05 -11.61
CA LEU A 141 -12.87 7.20 -10.44
C LEU A 141 -14.20 7.37 -9.68
N ALA A 142 -14.73 8.58 -9.58
CA ALA A 142 -16.04 8.85 -8.97
C ALA A 142 -17.19 8.16 -9.73
N GLU A 143 -17.13 8.13 -11.07
CA GLU A 143 -18.09 7.38 -11.91
C GLU A 143 -18.11 5.90 -11.54
N ARG A 144 -16.93 5.30 -11.31
CA ARG A 144 -16.85 3.89 -10.87
C ARG A 144 -17.49 3.66 -9.50
N PHE A 145 -17.61 4.69 -8.67
CA PHE A 145 -18.33 4.62 -7.41
C PHE A 145 -19.81 5.04 -7.51
N GLY A 146 -20.33 5.23 -8.72
CA GLY A 146 -21.74 5.57 -8.96
C GLY A 146 -22.05 7.05 -8.79
N ALA A 147 -21.05 7.93 -8.88
CA ALA A 147 -21.21 9.38 -8.79
C ALA A 147 -20.87 10.10 -10.12
N PRO A 148 -21.55 9.81 -11.25
CA PRO A 148 -21.21 10.34 -12.57
C PRO A 148 -21.45 11.85 -12.74
N HIS A 149 -22.00 12.51 -11.73
CA HIS A 149 -22.27 13.94 -11.76
C HIS A 149 -21.48 14.69 -10.67
N ILE A 150 -20.38 14.11 -10.16
CA ILE A 150 -19.59 14.71 -9.08
C ILE A 150 -19.09 16.12 -9.42
N ALA A 151 -18.73 16.36 -10.67
CA ALA A 151 -18.26 17.64 -11.19
C ALA A 151 -19.38 18.62 -11.58
N LYS A 152 -20.66 18.20 -11.52
CA LYS A 152 -21.76 19.03 -12.00
C LYS A 152 -21.83 20.36 -11.25
N GLY A 153 -21.87 21.44 -12.03
CA GLY A 153 -21.92 22.82 -11.52
C GLY A 153 -20.59 23.34 -10.96
N LEU A 154 -19.47 22.68 -11.23
CA LEU A 154 -18.13 23.17 -10.90
C LEU A 154 -17.44 23.74 -12.14
N GLU A 155 -16.73 24.85 -11.96
CA GLU A 155 -15.85 25.43 -12.98
C GLU A 155 -14.46 24.79 -12.87
N LEU A 156 -14.23 23.68 -13.56
CA LEU A 156 -13.00 22.87 -13.38
C LEU A 156 -11.72 23.58 -13.87
N GLY A 157 -11.81 24.46 -14.88
CA GLY A 157 -10.68 25.31 -15.28
C GLY A 157 -10.29 26.40 -14.26
N ARG A 158 -10.82 26.36 -13.03
CA ARG A 158 -10.46 27.27 -11.93
C ARG A 158 -10.14 26.48 -10.66
N SER A 159 -9.10 26.90 -9.93
CA SER A 159 -8.66 26.23 -8.70
C SER A 159 -9.76 26.09 -7.64
N ARG A 160 -10.72 27.03 -7.57
CA ARG A 160 -11.88 26.94 -6.66
C ARG A 160 -12.82 25.79 -7.04
N GLY A 161 -13.03 25.53 -8.33
CA GLY A 161 -13.83 24.41 -8.80
C GLY A 161 -13.14 23.07 -8.51
N LEU A 162 -11.83 22.99 -8.77
CA LEU A 162 -11.03 21.80 -8.48
C LEU A 162 -10.95 21.48 -6.99
N ARG A 163 -10.77 22.49 -6.12
CA ARG A 163 -10.83 22.29 -4.68
C ARG A 163 -12.17 21.74 -4.21
N ARG A 164 -13.28 22.25 -4.78
CA ARG A 164 -14.62 21.72 -4.49
C ARG A 164 -14.82 20.30 -5.03
N LEU A 165 -14.21 19.96 -6.16
CA LEU A 165 -14.21 18.59 -6.68
C LEU A 165 -13.48 17.65 -5.73
N ALA A 166 -12.28 18.03 -5.29
CA ALA A 166 -11.51 17.28 -4.29
C ALA A 166 -12.31 17.07 -2.99
N GLU A 167 -12.92 18.13 -2.44
CA GLU A 167 -13.78 18.04 -1.26
C GLU A 167 -14.95 17.07 -1.46
N ARG A 168 -15.68 17.16 -2.59
CA ARG A 168 -16.78 16.24 -2.92
C ARG A 168 -16.30 14.80 -3.03
N PHE A 169 -15.15 14.60 -3.66
CA PHE A 169 -14.56 13.29 -3.85
C PHE A 169 -14.10 12.66 -2.54
N ARG A 170 -13.53 13.44 -1.63
CA ARG A 170 -13.23 12.98 -0.27
C ARG A 170 -14.46 12.46 0.46
N TYR A 171 -15.59 13.17 0.38
CA TYR A 171 -16.84 12.70 1.00
C TYR A 171 -17.34 11.39 0.38
N LEU A 172 -17.26 11.28 -0.96
CA LEU A 172 -17.57 10.03 -1.66
C LEU A 172 -16.67 8.89 -1.17
N LEU A 173 -15.36 9.09 -1.14
CA LEU A 173 -14.40 8.09 -0.68
C LEU A 173 -14.58 7.72 0.78
N THR A 174 -14.89 8.69 1.64
CA THR A 174 -15.23 8.45 3.06
C THR A 174 -16.41 7.48 3.16
N GLY A 175 -17.44 7.63 2.32
CA GLY A 175 -18.54 6.69 2.23
C GLY A 175 -18.13 5.31 1.68
N VAL A 176 -17.21 5.26 0.71
CA VAL A 176 -16.71 4.02 0.10
C VAL A 176 -15.88 3.19 1.08
N VAL A 177 -14.94 3.81 1.80
CA VAL A 177 -14.05 3.11 2.73
C VAL A 177 -14.62 3.03 4.15
N GLY A 178 -15.66 3.80 4.45
CA GLY A 178 -16.39 3.76 5.73
C GLY A 178 -15.70 4.51 6.87
N SER A 179 -14.75 5.39 6.58
CA SER A 179 -14.06 6.26 7.54
C SER A 179 -13.45 7.46 6.82
N LEU A 180 -13.16 8.53 7.56
CA LEU A 180 -12.60 9.76 6.99
C LEU A 180 -11.27 9.48 6.28
N VAL A 181 -11.15 9.97 5.04
CA VAL A 181 -9.91 9.92 4.24
C VAL A 181 -9.23 11.27 4.33
N ASP A 182 -7.94 11.26 4.66
CA ASP A 182 -7.09 12.44 4.59
C ASP A 182 -6.67 12.68 3.15
N ASP A 183 -6.71 13.94 2.73
CA ASP A 183 -6.44 14.35 1.36
C ASP A 183 -5.68 15.68 1.30
N VAL A 184 -4.83 15.81 0.30
CA VAL A 184 -4.15 17.06 -0.04
C VAL A 184 -4.39 17.35 -1.51
N TYR A 185 -5.04 18.48 -1.78
CA TYR A 185 -5.13 19.04 -3.12
C TYR A 185 -3.95 19.97 -3.35
N GLU A 186 -3.17 19.69 -4.38
CA GLU A 186 -2.06 20.52 -4.83
C GLU A 186 -2.46 21.21 -6.14
N PRO A 187 -2.49 22.55 -6.19
CA PRO A 187 -2.68 23.27 -7.44
C PRO A 187 -1.47 23.04 -8.35
N GLY A 188 -1.72 22.97 -9.66
CA GLY A 188 -0.67 22.80 -10.65
C GLY A 188 0.29 23.98 -10.67
N CYS A 189 1.51 23.72 -11.12
CA CYS A 189 2.55 24.70 -11.36
C CYS A 189 3.10 24.56 -12.78
N ALA A 190 4.08 25.38 -13.15
CA ALA A 190 4.65 25.36 -14.51
C ALA A 190 5.27 24.00 -14.92
N HIS A 191 5.55 23.12 -13.96
CA HIS A 191 6.27 21.86 -14.18
C HIS A 191 5.43 20.61 -13.86
N GLU A 192 4.30 20.77 -13.17
CA GLU A 192 3.43 19.67 -12.74
C GLU A 192 1.97 20.10 -12.79
N GLY A 193 1.09 19.24 -13.31
CA GLY A 193 -0.35 19.47 -13.31
C GLY A 193 -0.95 19.41 -11.90
N GLU A 194 -2.23 19.76 -11.80
CA GLU A 194 -2.99 19.61 -10.56
C GLU A 194 -3.01 18.15 -10.09
N SER A 195 -3.02 17.97 -8.78
CA SER A 195 -3.13 16.63 -8.22
C SER A 195 -3.96 16.60 -6.95
N LEU A 196 -4.55 15.43 -6.68
CA LEU A 196 -5.20 15.10 -5.43
C LEU A 196 -4.52 13.86 -4.85
N THR A 197 -3.81 14.03 -3.74
CA THR A 197 -3.20 12.93 -3.01
C THR A 197 -4.12 12.48 -1.90
N LEU A 198 -4.45 11.20 -1.88
CA LEU A 198 -5.20 10.53 -0.82
C LEU A 198 -4.24 9.79 0.09
N TYR A 199 -4.33 9.99 1.40
CA TYR A 199 -3.57 9.24 2.38
C TYR A 199 -4.51 8.22 3.05
N LEU A 200 -4.28 6.94 2.75
CA LEU A 200 -5.14 5.85 3.20
C LEU A 200 -4.39 4.98 4.19
N SER A 201 -5.01 4.63 5.31
CA SER A 201 -4.52 3.48 6.09
C SER A 201 -4.62 2.20 5.26
N PRO A 202 -3.80 1.16 5.54
CA PRO A 202 -3.89 -0.13 4.87
C PRO A 202 -5.30 -0.74 4.88
N ALA A 203 -6.06 -0.53 5.96
CA ALA A 203 -7.44 -0.97 6.06
C ALA A 203 -8.37 -0.22 5.08
N GLN A 204 -8.24 1.10 4.96
CA GLN A 204 -9.03 1.90 4.01
C GLN A 204 -8.67 1.54 2.57
N ALA A 205 -7.37 1.47 2.25
CA ALA A 205 -6.87 1.07 0.94
C ALA A 205 -7.33 -0.34 0.55
N GLY A 206 -7.33 -1.28 1.49
CA GLY A 206 -7.86 -2.63 1.28
C GLY A 206 -9.36 -2.63 0.94
N ARG A 207 -10.17 -1.83 1.64
CA ARG A 207 -11.61 -1.67 1.32
C ARG A 207 -11.82 -1.03 -0.05
N LEU A 208 -11.03 0.00 -0.37
CA LEU A 208 -11.05 0.67 -1.67
C LEU A 208 -10.75 -0.33 -2.80
N LEU A 209 -9.67 -1.11 -2.66
CA LEU A 209 -9.28 -2.14 -3.61
C LEU A 209 -10.37 -3.20 -3.80
N GLN A 210 -10.99 -3.68 -2.72
CA GLN A 210 -12.11 -4.61 -2.78
C GLN A 210 -13.33 -4.02 -3.49
N ARG A 211 -13.62 -2.74 -3.31
CA ARG A 211 -14.72 -2.06 -4.00
C ARG A 211 -14.44 -1.93 -5.50
N LEU A 212 -13.23 -1.51 -5.86
CA LEU A 212 -12.83 -1.35 -7.26
C LEU A 212 -12.83 -2.67 -8.02
N ASN A 213 -12.27 -3.75 -7.43
CA ASN A 213 -12.30 -5.07 -8.06
C ASN A 213 -13.73 -5.57 -8.31
N ARG A 214 -14.68 -5.32 -7.39
CA ARG A 214 -16.10 -5.66 -7.62
C ARG A 214 -16.69 -4.91 -8.81
N ASN A 215 -16.40 -3.61 -8.91
CA ASN A 215 -16.91 -2.78 -10.00
C ASN A 215 -16.31 -3.15 -11.37
N VAL A 216 -15.04 -3.58 -11.41
CA VAL A 216 -14.42 -4.12 -12.63
C VAL A 216 -15.12 -5.41 -13.07
N LEU A 217 -15.41 -6.32 -12.14
CA LEU A 217 -16.11 -7.57 -12.43
C LEU A 217 -17.56 -7.35 -12.87
N ASP A 218 -18.28 -6.42 -12.22
CA ASP A 218 -19.67 -6.09 -12.58
C ASP A 218 -19.76 -5.32 -13.92
N GLY A 219 -18.78 -4.48 -14.24
CA GLY A 219 -18.66 -3.80 -15.53
C GLY A 219 -18.23 -4.71 -16.68
N SER A 220 -17.74 -5.93 -16.39
CA SER A 220 -17.35 -6.95 -17.37
C SER A 220 -18.49 -7.92 -17.73
N ARG A 221 -19.67 -7.79 -17.08
CA ARG A 221 -20.87 -8.51 -17.54
C ARG A 221 -21.40 -7.82 -18.81
N PRO A 222 -21.52 -8.52 -19.96
CA PRO A 222 -22.23 -7.97 -21.10
C PRO A 222 -23.64 -7.61 -20.66
N ALA A 223 -24.09 -6.40 -21.02
CA ALA A 223 -25.38 -5.83 -20.68
C ALA A 223 -26.53 -6.53 -21.42
N ASP A 224 -26.66 -7.85 -21.27
CA ASP A 224 -27.61 -8.62 -22.09
C ASP A 224 -28.09 -9.92 -21.43
N VAL A 225 -28.50 -9.87 -20.15
CA VAL A 225 -29.34 -10.96 -19.58
C VAL A 225 -30.31 -10.44 -18.52
N ARG A 226 -31.09 -9.39 -18.80
CA ARG A 226 -32.34 -9.09 -18.05
C ARG A 226 -33.39 -8.42 -18.92
N ARG A 227 -33.76 -9.05 -20.03
CA ARG A 227 -35.07 -8.86 -20.68
C ARG A 227 -35.42 -10.10 -21.49
N LEU A 228 -36.20 -10.99 -20.89
CA LEU A 228 -37.22 -11.81 -21.55
C LEU A 228 -37.80 -12.79 -20.52
N VAL A 229 -38.79 -12.31 -19.76
CA VAL A 229 -39.95 -13.13 -19.40
C VAL A 229 -41.16 -12.27 -19.73
N VAL A 230 -41.46 -12.18 -21.02
CA VAL A 230 -42.78 -11.76 -21.47
C VAL A 230 -43.70 -12.95 -21.21
N HIS A 231 -44.76 -12.71 -20.44
CA HIS A 231 -45.81 -13.67 -20.16
C HIS A 231 -46.43 -14.16 -21.47
N SER A 232 -46.37 -15.47 -21.68
CA SER A 232 -47.19 -16.18 -22.66
C SER A 232 -48.05 -17.20 -21.91
N GLY A 233 -49.34 -17.18 -22.21
CA GLY A 233 -50.26 -18.28 -21.94
C GLY A 233 -51.26 -18.01 -20.81
N GLU A 234 -52.58 -18.07 -20.98
CA GLU A 234 -53.50 -18.03 -22.14
C GLU A 234 -54.88 -18.16 -21.49
N GLY A 235 -55.84 -17.33 -21.92
CA GLY A 235 -57.26 -17.58 -21.67
C GLY A 235 -57.79 -18.51 -22.76
N SER A 236 -58.48 -19.56 -22.34
CA SER A 236 -59.54 -20.22 -23.10
C SER A 236 -60.77 -20.27 -22.22
#